data_AF-A0A143BAC5-F1
#
_entry.id   AF-A0A143BAC5-F1
#
_cell.length_a   1.000
_cell.length_b   1.000
_cell.length_c   1.000
_cell.angle_alpha   90.00
_cell.angle_beta   90.00
_cell.angle_gamma   90.00
#
_symmetry.space_group_name_H-M   'P 1'
#
loop_
_entity.id
_entity.type
_entity.pdbx_description
1 polymer ?
#
loop_
_entity_poly.entity_id
_entity_poly.type
_entity_poly.pdbx_seq_one_letter_code
_entity_poly.pdbx_strand_id
1 'polypeptide(L)'
;MIEFLEKTLLAGMGALSLSQKKAEELIQELKQRFDVSEEEGKVLLSRLQENARENQQKLEELARGEVRLACERMGVVTHEEFDKLAKKVAQLEKQLKSTPKD
;
A
#
# COMPACT_ATOMS: atom_id res chain seq x y z
N MET A 1 -25.48 -14.77 0.28
CA MET A 1 -24.71 -16.04 0.38
C MET A 1 -23.32 -15.90 -0.21
N ILE A 2 -23.19 -15.40 -1.44
CA ILE A 2 -21.89 -15.14 -2.09
C ILE A 2 -20.97 -14.21 -1.26
N GLU A 3 -21.48 -13.10 -0.73
CA GLU A 3 -20.70 -12.19 0.14
C GLU A 3 -20.19 -12.87 1.43
N PHE A 4 -20.96 -13.81 1.99
CA PHE A 4 -20.56 -14.51 3.21
C PHE A 4 -19.43 -15.49 2.88
N LEU A 5 -19.54 -16.17 1.74
CA LEU A 5 -18.51 -17.06 1.22
C LEU A 5 -17.21 -16.31 0.90
N GLU A 6 -17.32 -15.13 0.29
CA GLU A 6 -16.21 -14.22 0.01
C GLU A 6 -15.45 -13.84 1.30
N LYS A 7 -16.19 -13.43 2.34
CA LYS A 7 -15.61 -13.09 3.65
C LYS A 7 -14.98 -14.29 4.35
N THR A 8 -15.57 -15.47 4.23
CA THR A 8 -15.07 -16.70 4.88
C THR A 8 -13.81 -17.22 4.18
N LEU A 9 -13.73 -17.12 2.85
CA LEU A 9 -12.54 -17.47 2.06
C LEU A 9 -11.38 -16.50 2.32
N LEU A 10 -11.64 -15.20 2.35
CA LEU A 10 -10.66 -14.18 2.71
C LEU A 10 -10.11 -14.40 4.13
N ALA A 11 -10.97 -14.78 5.07
CA ALA A 11 -10.55 -15.10 6.44
C ALA A 11 -9.78 -16.43 6.53
N GLY A 12 -10.16 -17.44 5.73
CA GLY A 12 -9.56 -18.77 5.74
C GLY A 12 -8.21 -18.88 5.01
N MET A 13 -7.97 -18.04 4.01
CA MET A 13 -6.70 -18.06 3.26
C MET A 13 -5.59 -17.24 3.92
N GLY A 14 -5.94 -16.32 4.82
CA GLY A 14 -4.98 -15.36 5.35
C GLY A 14 -4.29 -14.57 4.24
N ALA A 15 -3.32 -13.72 4.59
CA ALA A 15 -2.61 -12.83 3.68
C ALA A 15 -1.69 -13.52 2.64
N LEU A 16 -2.01 -14.74 2.21
CA LEU A 16 -1.21 -15.50 1.26
C LEU A 16 -1.56 -15.10 -0.17
N SER A 17 -0.51 -14.66 -0.89
CA SER A 17 -0.53 -14.23 -2.28
C SER A 17 -1.45 -15.09 -3.15
N LEU A 18 -2.44 -14.43 -3.75
CA LEU A 18 -3.38 -15.01 -4.71
C LEU A 18 -2.60 -15.37 -5.98
N SER A 19 -2.05 -16.58 -6.03
CA SER A 19 -1.36 -17.11 -7.21
C SER A 19 -2.36 -17.72 -8.20
N GLN A 20 -1.98 -17.82 -9.48
CA GLN A 20 -2.83 -18.39 -10.52
C GLN A 20 -3.28 -19.82 -10.16
N LYS A 21 -2.36 -20.65 -9.65
CA LYS A 21 -2.67 -22.00 -9.19
C LYS A 21 -3.67 -22.02 -8.02
N LYS A 22 -3.50 -21.11 -7.06
CA LYS A 22 -4.43 -20.99 -5.93
C LYS A 22 -5.80 -20.50 -6.36
N ALA A 23 -5.87 -19.61 -7.34
CA ALA A 23 -7.12 -19.14 -7.92
C ALA A 23 -7.89 -20.26 -8.63
N GLU A 24 -7.20 -21.12 -9.39
CA GLU A 24 -7.80 -22.30 -10.03
C GLU A 24 -8.34 -23.32 -9.01
N GLU A 25 -7.57 -23.60 -7.94
CA GLU A 25 -8.01 -24.45 -6.83
C GLU A 25 -9.29 -23.89 -6.17
N LEU A 26 -9.34 -22.57 -5.97
CA LEU A 26 -10.47 -21.86 -5.39
C LEU A 26 -11.74 -22.00 -6.24
N ILE A 27 -11.62 -21.83 -7.56
CA ILE A 27 -12.75 -22.00 -8.50
C ILE A 27 -13.27 -23.44 -8.44
N GLN A 28 -12.38 -24.43 -8.34
CA GLN A 28 -12.80 -25.83 -8.21
C GLN A 28 -13.53 -26.10 -6.90
N GLU A 29 -13.04 -25.58 -5.78
CA GLU A 29 -13.72 -25.73 -4.49
C GLU A 29 -15.10 -25.05 -4.47
N LEU A 30 -15.24 -23.89 -5.11
CA LEU A 30 -16.51 -23.19 -5.26
C LEU A 30 -17.52 -23.98 -6.10
N LYS A 31 -17.09 -24.57 -7.22
CA LYS A 31 -17.92 -25.47 -8.04
C LYS A 31 -18.39 -26.69 -7.24
N GLN A 32 -17.48 -27.35 -6.53
CA GLN A 32 -17.77 -28.62 -5.84
C GLN A 32 -18.60 -28.44 -4.57
N ARG A 33 -18.37 -27.36 -3.81
CA ARG A 33 -19.01 -27.17 -2.50
C ARG A 33 -20.26 -26.30 -2.54
N PHE A 34 -20.40 -25.44 -3.55
CA PHE A 34 -21.43 -24.40 -3.57
C PHE A 34 -22.29 -24.38 -4.85
N ASP A 35 -22.12 -25.37 -5.74
CA ASP A 35 -22.83 -25.47 -7.03
C ASP A 35 -22.77 -24.17 -7.85
N VAL A 36 -21.63 -23.48 -7.75
CA VAL A 36 -21.39 -22.20 -8.40
C VAL A 36 -20.97 -22.47 -9.84
N SER A 37 -21.59 -21.78 -10.79
CA SER A 37 -21.20 -21.89 -12.19
C SER A 37 -19.78 -21.34 -12.43
N GLU A 38 -19.13 -21.76 -13.52
CA GLU A 38 -17.79 -21.27 -13.85
C GLU A 38 -17.71 -19.74 -13.96
N GLU A 39 -18.77 -19.14 -14.52
CA GLU A 39 -18.86 -17.70 -14.72
C GLU A 39 -19.06 -16.94 -13.42
N GLU A 40 -19.88 -17.47 -12.50
CA GLU A 40 -20.00 -16.89 -11.16
C GLU A 40 -18.68 -17.02 -10.37
N GLY A 41 -17.95 -18.13 -10.54
CA GLY A 41 -16.62 -18.33 -9.96
C GLY A 41 -15.58 -17.34 -10.49
N LYS A 42 -15.56 -17.07 -11.80
CA LYS A 42 -14.68 -16.07 -12.41
C LYS A 42 -15.00 -14.65 -11.93
N VAL A 43 -16.29 -14.30 -11.84
CA VAL A 43 -16.73 -12.99 -11.32
C VAL A 43 -16.30 -12.81 -9.86
N LEU A 44 -16.45 -13.86 -9.04
CA LEU A 44 -16.00 -13.85 -7.65
C LEU A 44 -14.49 -13.66 -7.51
N LEU A 45 -13.72 -14.42 -8.28
CA LEU A 45 -12.26 -14.31 -8.29
C LEU A 45 -11.81 -12.90 -8.69
N SER A 46 -12.43 -12.32 -9.72
CA SER A 46 -12.13 -10.96 -10.17
C SER A 46 -12.36 -9.94 -9.06
N ARG A 47 -13.50 -10.02 -8.36
CA ARG A 47 -13.83 -9.11 -7.24
C ARG A 47 -12.87 -9.28 -6.07
N LEU A 48 -12.51 -10.52 -5.73
CA LEU A 48 -11.52 -10.81 -4.69
C LEU A 48 -10.15 -10.22 -5.02
N GLN A 49 -9.71 -10.35 -6.27
CA GLN A 49 -8.43 -9.78 -6.73
C GLN A 49 -8.43 -8.24 -6.68
N GLU A 50 -9.54 -7.62 -7.09
CA GLU A 50 -9.70 -6.17 -7.05
C GLU A 50 -9.70 -5.65 -5.61
N ASN A 51 -10.53 -6.25 -4.74
CA ASN A 51 -10.59 -5.91 -3.31
C ASN A 51 -9.24 -6.12 -2.61
N ALA A 52 -8.51 -7.19 -2.95
CA ALA A 52 -7.18 -7.44 -2.41
C ALA A 52 -6.18 -6.37 -2.83
N ARG A 53 -6.19 -5.95 -4.11
CA ARG A 53 -5.31 -4.88 -4.62
C ARG A 53 -5.60 -3.55 -3.96
N GLU A 54 -6.87 -3.16 -3.84
CA GLU A 54 -7.25 -1.91 -3.17
C GLU A 54 -6.84 -1.90 -1.69
N ASN A 55 -7.08 -3.00 -0.99
CA ASN A 55 -6.69 -3.11 0.42
C ASN A 55 -5.17 -3.09 0.58
N GLN A 56 -4.42 -3.71 -0.33
CA GLN A 56 -2.96 -3.67 -0.32
C GLN A 56 -2.45 -2.24 -0.49
N GLN A 57 -3.01 -1.46 -1.42
CA GLN A 57 -2.64 -0.05 -1.62
C GLN A 57 -2.92 0.80 -0.37
N LYS A 58 -4.12 0.66 0.23
CA LYS A 58 -4.47 1.37 1.47
C LYS A 58 -3.52 1.01 2.62
N LEU A 59 -3.17 -0.26 2.77
CA LEU A 59 -2.19 -0.72 3.76
C LEU A 59 -0.81 -0.13 3.52
N GLU A 60 -0.36 -0.06 2.26
CA GLU A 60 0.91 0.53 1.91
C GLU A 60 0.96 2.03 2.24
N GLU A 61 -0.12 2.77 1.93
CA GLU A 61 -0.24 4.18 2.27
C GLU A 61 -0.21 4.42 3.79
N LEU A 62 -0.94 3.62 4.56
CA LEU A 62 -0.93 3.68 6.02
C LEU A 62 0.46 3.38 6.58
N ALA A 63 1.12 2.34 6.08
CA ALA A 63 2.47 1.99 6.50
C ALA A 63 3.48 3.10 6.18
N ARG A 64 3.41 3.69 4.97
CA ARG A 64 4.25 4.85 4.59
C ARG A 64 3.99 6.05 5.50
N GLY A 65 2.73 6.31 5.85
CA GLY A 65 2.33 7.36 6.78
C GLY A 65 2.91 7.17 8.17
N GLU A 66 2.79 5.97 8.73
CA GLU A 66 3.35 5.64 10.05
C GLU A 66 4.88 5.75 10.09
N VAL A 67 5.57 5.28 9.05
CA VAL A 67 7.03 5.43 8.93
C VAL A 67 7.41 6.91 8.91
N ARG A 68 6.68 7.73 8.15
CA ARG A 68 6.92 9.19 8.10
C ARG A 68 6.74 9.83 9.48
N LEU A 69 5.63 9.53 10.16
CA LEU A 69 5.37 10.05 11.51
C LEU A 69 6.43 9.61 12.52
N ALA A 70 6.92 8.37 12.42
CA ALA A 70 8.01 7.88 13.25
C ALA A 70 9.31 8.67 13.02
N CYS A 71 9.69 8.90 11.76
CA CYS A 71 10.83 9.73 11.40
C CYS A 71 10.70 11.16 11.95
N GLU A 72 9.52 11.78 11.80
CA GLU A 72 9.22 13.11 12.34
C GLU A 72 9.38 13.16 13.87
N ARG A 73 8.84 12.17 14.60
CA ARG A 73 8.97 12.06 16.07
C ARG A 73 10.42 11.88 16.53
N MET A 74 11.26 11.24 15.72
CA MET A 74 12.68 11.07 16.00
C MET A 74 13.52 12.29 15.61
N GLY A 75 12.92 13.32 15.00
CA GLY A 75 13.62 14.50 14.50
C GLY A 75 14.45 14.23 13.23
N VAL A 76 14.14 13.16 12.50
CA VAL A 76 14.80 12.85 11.23
C VAL A 76 14.21 13.76 10.15
N VAL A 77 15.05 14.62 9.57
CA VAL A 77 14.66 15.50 8.46
C VAL A 77 14.76 14.77 7.13
N THR A 78 13.90 15.14 6.18
CA THR A 78 13.99 14.62 4.81
C THR A 78 15.17 15.25 4.08
N HIS A 79 15.67 14.57 3.04
CA HIS A 79 16.74 15.10 2.20
C HIS A 79 16.34 16.42 1.52
N GLU A 80 15.07 16.55 1.12
CA GLU A 80 14.56 17.78 0.51
C GLU A 80 14.54 18.97 1.48
N GLU A 81 14.16 18.74 2.75
CA GLU A 81 14.20 19.77 3.78
C GLU A 81 15.64 20.20 4.08
N PHE A 82 16.56 19.22 4.15
CA PHE A 82 17.98 19.48 4.32
C PHE A 82 18.55 20.31 3.16
N ASP A 83 18.26 19.95 1.91
CA ASP A 83 18.72 20.67 0.72
C ASP A 83 18.18 22.10 0.67
N LYS A 84 16.91 22.29 1.06
CA LYS A 84 16.31 23.64 1.17
C LYS A 84 17.05 24.47 2.22
N LEU A 85 17.40 23.88 3.36
CA LEU A 85 18.18 24.56 4.38
C LEU A 85 19.59 24.89 3.88
N ALA A 86 20.29 23.93 3.26
CA ALA A 86 21.63 24.13 2.73
C ALA A 86 21.68 25.26 1.69
N LYS A 87 20.69 25.34 0.78
CA LYS A 87 20.57 26.44 -0.19
C LYS A 87 20.36 27.80 0.48
N LYS A 88 19.51 27.85 1.53
CA LYS A 88 19.31 29.08 2.30
C LYS A 88 20.58 29.53 3.00
N VAL A 89 21.32 28.60 3.63
CA VAL A 89 22.61 28.88 4.27
C VAL A 89 23.59 29.45 3.25
N ALA A 90 23.77 28.80 2.10
CA ALA A 90 24.67 29.28 1.05
C ALA A 90 24.29 30.70 0.53
N GLN A 91 22.99 30.99 0.41
CA GLN A 91 22.52 32.32 0.02
C GLN A 91 22.84 33.38 1.07
N LEU A 92 22.62 33.08 2.35
CA LEU A 92 22.94 33.97 3.47
C LEU A 92 24.44 34.22 3.57
N GLU A 93 25.26 33.18 3.42
CA GLU A 93 26.73 33.31 3.39
C GLU A 93 27.20 34.22 2.26
N LYS A 94 26.58 34.11 1.08
CA LYS A 94 26.88 34.99 -0.06
C LYS A 94 26.50 36.44 0.23
N GLN A 95 25.34 36.67 0.84
CA GLN A 95 24.87 38.00 1.22
C GLN A 95 25.82 38.66 2.23
N LEU A 96 26.19 37.94 3.29
CA LEU A 96 27.13 38.42 4.31
C LEU A 96 28.51 38.78 3.74
N LYS A 97 29.01 38.02 2.75
CA LYS A 97 30.27 38.35 2.05
C LYS A 97 30.16 39.59 1.16
N SER A 98 28.96 39.90 0.68
CA SER A 98 28.69 41.06 -0.19
C SER A 98 28.33 42.34 0.56
N THR A 99 28.04 42.25 1.87
CA THR A 99 27.81 43.43 2.73
C THR A 99 29.17 44.03 3.13
N PRO A 100 29.48 45.29 2.79
CA PRO A 100 30.69 45.96 3.27
C PRO A 100 30.70 45.97 4.80
N LYS A 101 31.85 45.64 5.40
CA LYS A 101 32.08 45.93 6.82
C LYS A 101 32.25 47.44 6.95
N ASP A 102 31.28 48.10 7.57
CA ASP A 102 31.49 49.43 8.16
C ASP A 102 32.50 49.36 9.32
#